data_AF-A0A672M1M5-F1
#
_entry.id   AF-A0A672M1M5-F1
#
_cell.length_a   1.000
_cell.length_b   1.000
_cell.length_c   1.000
_cell.angle_alpha   90.00
_cell.angle_beta   90.00
_cell.angle_gamma   90.00
#
_symmetry.space_group_name_H-M   'P 1'
#
loop_
_entity.id
_entity.type
_entity.pdbx_description
1 polymer ?
#
loop_
_entity_poly.entity_id
_entity_poly.type
_entity_poly.pdbx_seq_one_letter_code
_entity_poly.pdbx_strand_id
1 'polypeptide(L)' 'FDPKRPNNNVFSSFLSAVLCAKNLVKKDFFRLPDPFAKVVVDGSGQCHSTDTVRNTLDPKWNQHYDL' A
#
# COMPACT_ATOMS: atom_id res chain seq x y z
N PHE A 1 4.64 -31.87 27.35
CA PHE A 1 5.72 -31.11 26.70
C PHE A 1 6.12 -31.90 25.45
N ASP A 2 5.50 -31.59 24.32
CA ASP A 2 5.84 -32.22 23.03
C ASP A 2 6.92 -31.38 22.32
N PRO A 3 8.11 -31.92 22.03
CA PRO A 3 9.25 -31.13 21.55
C PRO A 3 9.37 -31.03 20.02
N LYS A 4 8.30 -31.30 19.24
CA LYS A 4 8.37 -31.35 17.76
C LYS A 4 7.15 -30.78 17.02
N ARG A 5 6.79 -29.53 17.29
CA ARG A 5 6.29 -28.68 16.20
C ARG A 5 7.33 -27.60 15.95
N PRO A 6 8.08 -27.63 14.85
CA PRO A 6 8.77 -26.43 14.43
C PRO A 6 7.66 -25.39 14.18
N ASN A 7 7.66 -24.29 14.94
CA ASN A 7 6.78 -23.17 14.68
C ASN A 7 7.27 -22.51 13.40
N ASN A 8 6.93 -23.10 12.27
CA ASN A 8 7.15 -22.51 10.97
C ASN A 8 6.14 -21.37 10.79
N ASN A 9 6.18 -20.38 11.68
CA ASN A 9 5.76 -19.04 11.35
C ASN A 9 6.85 -18.53 10.40
N VAL A 10 6.78 -18.98 9.15
CA VAL A 10 7.47 -18.32 8.05
C VAL A 10 6.83 -16.94 7.97
N PHE A 11 7.31 -16.00 8.78
CA PHE A 11 7.08 -14.58 8.53
C PHE A 11 7.90 -14.27 7.27
N SER A 12 7.32 -14.52 6.10
CA SER A 12 7.84 -13.93 4.88
C SER A 12 7.62 -12.43 4.98
N SER A 13 8.65 -11.69 5.38
CA SER A 13 8.65 -10.23 5.25
C SER A 13 8.64 -9.90 3.77
N PHE A 14 7.54 -9.32 3.29
CA PHE A 14 7.41 -8.89 1.90
C PHE A 14 7.64 -7.38 1.83
N LEU A 15 8.67 -6.95 1.13
CA LEU A 15 8.88 -5.53 0.85
C LEU A 15 7.90 -5.09 -0.25
N SER A 16 6.84 -4.38 0.13
CA SER A 16 5.87 -3.81 -0.80
C SER A 16 6.15 -2.33 -1.01
N ALA A 17 6.34 -1.91 -2.26
CA ALA A 17 6.60 -0.51 -2.60
C ALA A 17 5.44 0.06 -3.43
N VAL A 18 4.84 1.15 -2.95
CA VAL A 18 3.86 1.94 -3.70
C VAL A 18 4.60 3.12 -4.34
N LEU A 19 4.94 2.97 -5.63
CA LEU A 19 5.77 3.94 -6.34
C LEU A 19 4.94 5.11 -6.89
N CYS A 20 4.05 4.83 -7.84
CA CYS A 20 3.23 5.85 -8.50
C CYS A 20 1.98 5.24 -9.13
N ALA A 21 0.97 6.08 -9.36
CA ALA A 21 -0.13 5.78 -10.26
C ALA A 21 -0.04 6.71 -11.48
N LYS A 22 -0.62 6.29 -12.60
CA LYS A 22 -0.68 7.09 -13.83
C LYS A 22 -2.07 7.08 -14.40
N ASN A 23 -2.44 8.19 -15.04
CA ASN A 23 -3.71 8.34 -15.75
C ASN A 23 -4.94 8.02 -14.88
N LEU A 24 -4.97 8.57 -13.66
CA LEU A 24 -6.15 8.47 -12.81
C LEU A 24 -7.36 9.13 -13.48
N VAL A 25 -8.54 8.57 -13.24
CA VAL A 25 -9.78 9.11 -13.79
C VAL A 25 -10.06 10.49 -13.18
N LYS A 26 -10.18 11.50 -14.04
CA LYS A 26 -10.61 12.84 -13.64
C LYS A 26 -12.13 12.85 -13.47
N LYS A 27 -12.59 12.71 -12.23
CA LYS A 27 -14.02 12.69 -11.91
C LYS A 27 -14.69 14.07 -12.04
N ASP A 28 -13.95 15.14 -11.78
CA ASP A 28 -14.43 16.52 -11.87
C ASP A 28 -13.70 17.31 -12.96
N PHE A 29 -14.43 17.95 -13.88
CA PHE A 29 -13.81 18.68 -15.00
C PHE A 29 -12.95 19.89 -14.56
N PHE A 30 -13.28 20.53 -13.43
CA PHE A 30 -12.70 21.80 -13.00
C PHE A 30 -11.64 21.68 -11.89
N ARG A 31 -11.47 20.51 -11.28
CA ARG A 31 -10.43 20.28 -10.27
C ARG A 31 -9.71 18.97 -10.56
N LEU A 32 -8.42 18.94 -10.23
CA LEU A 32 -7.69 17.69 -10.24
C LEU A 32 -7.97 16.97 -8.90
N PRO A 33 -8.02 15.62 -8.90
CA PRO A 33 -8.22 14.87 -7.68
C PRO A 33 -6.98 14.95 -6.78
N ASP A 34 -7.18 14.61 -5.52
CA ASP A 34 -6.15 14.46 -4.50
C ASP A 34 -5.99 12.95 -4.17
N PRO A 35 -5.31 12.16 -5.03
CA PRO A 35 -5.20 10.71 -4.87
C PRO A 35 -4.31 10.29 -3.68
N PHE A 36 -4.70 9.19 -3.05
CA PHE A 36 -3.92 8.41 -2.09
C PHE A 36 -4.10 6.91 -2.37
N ALA A 37 -3.16 6.08 -1.94
CA ALA A 37 -3.24 4.63 -2.02
C ALA A 37 -3.38 4.02 -0.63
N LYS A 38 -4.18 2.97 -0.49
CA LYS A 38 -4.30 2.17 0.72
C LYS A 38 -3.93 0.73 0.42
N VAL A 39 -2.97 0.20 1.17
CA VAL A 39 -2.53 -1.19 1.12
C VAL A 39 -3.13 -1.92 2.31
N VAL A 40 -3.81 -3.02 2.05
CA VAL A 40 -4.39 -3.88 3.09
C VAL A 40 -3.85 -5.29 2.86
N VAL A 41 -3.37 -5.91 3.94
CA VAL A 41 -2.85 -7.29 3.90
C VAL A 41 -3.92 -8.22 4.47
N ASP A 42 -4.53 -9.00 3.59
CA ASP A 42 -5.51 -10.00 3.98
C ASP A 42 -4.86 -11.08 4.84
N GLY A 43 -5.47 -11.39 5.98
CA GLY A 43 -4.99 -12.40 6.93
C GLY A 43 -4.07 -11.89 8.04
N SER A 44 -3.40 -10.74 7.88
CA SER A 44 -2.65 -10.09 8.98
C SER A 44 -3.40 -8.94 9.65
N GLY A 45 -4.38 -8.36 8.96
CA GLY A 45 -5.13 -7.19 9.44
C GLY A 45 -4.34 -5.88 9.38
N GLN A 46 -3.12 -5.90 8.81
CA GLN A 46 -2.33 -4.68 8.59
C GLN A 46 -2.98 -3.81 7.52
N CYS A 47 -3.03 -2.51 7.78
CA CYS A 47 -3.44 -1.53 6.80
C CYS A 47 -2.49 -0.34 6.81
N HIS A 48 -2.06 0.06 5.63
CA HIS A 48 -1.13 1.17 5.42
C HIS A 48 -1.71 2.11 4.38
N SER A 49 -1.47 3.40 4.56
CA SER A 49 -1.94 4.44 3.63
C SER A 49 -0.74 5.27 3.20
N THR A 50 -0.74 5.73 1.95
CA THR A 50 0.23 6.73 1.49
C THR A 50 -0.24 8.12 1.87
N ASP A 51 0.66 9.10 1.80
CA ASP A 51 0.28 10.50 1.81
C ASP A 51 -0.59 10.84 0.59
N THR A 52 -1.42 11.87 0.73
CA THR A 52 -2.22 12.40 -0.37
C THR A 52 -1.37 13.33 -1.23
N VAL A 53 -1.34 13.10 -2.55
CA VAL A 53 -0.70 14.03 -3.49
C VAL A 53 -1.77 14.96 -4.05
N ARG A 54 -1.58 16.27 -3.89
CA ARG A 54 -2.60 17.26 -4.28
C ARG A 54 -2.61 17.54 -5.78
N ASN A 55 -3.80 17.71 -6.33
CA ASN A 55 -4.06 18.18 -7.70
C ASN A 55 -3.26 17.44 -8.79
N THR A 56 -3.35 16.12 -8.85
CA THR A 56 -2.62 15.34 -9.88
C THR A 56 -3.39 14.10 -10.34
N LEU A 57 -3.18 13.69 -11.60
CA LEU A 57 -3.62 12.39 -12.12
C LEU A 57 -2.48 11.35 -12.12
N ASP A 58 -1.28 11.77 -11.78
CA ASP A 58 -0.06 10.97 -11.80
C ASP A 58 0.70 11.11 -10.46
N PRO A 59 0.12 10.65 -9.33
CA PRO A 59 0.76 10.75 -8.03
C PRO A 59 2.01 9.88 -7.96
N LYS A 60 3.05 10.42 -7.31
CA LYS A 60 4.28 9.71 -6.98
C LYS A 60 4.41 9.68 -5.46
N TRP A 61 4.38 8.49 -4.88
CA TRP A 61 4.51 8.27 -3.45
C TRP A 61 5.91 7.78 -3.08
N ASN A 62 6.46 6.84 -3.86
CA ASN A 62 7.76 6.20 -3.58
C ASN A 62 7.85 5.67 -2.14
N GLN A 63 6.76 5.10 -1.63
CA GLN A 63 6.65 4.69 -0.24
C GLN A 63 6.88 3.20 -0.11
N HIS A 64 7.77 2.81 0.81
CA HIS A 64 8.14 1.42 1.07
C HIS A 64 7.46 0.95 2.36
N TYR A 65 6.92 -0.26 2.32
CA TYR A 65 6.29 -0.93 3.45
C TYR A 65 6.95 -2.29 3.65
N ASP A 66 7.33 -2.57 4.89
CA ASP A 66 7.78 -3.89 5.33
C ASP A 66 6.54 -4.58 5.92
N LEU A 67 5.97 -5.53 5.17
CA LEU A 67 4.69 -6.17 5.47
C LEU A 67 4.91 -7.61 5.96
#